data_AF-A0ABD2S7K8-F1
#
_entry.id   AF-A0ABD2S7K8-F1
#
_cell.length_a   1.000
_cell.length_b   1.000
_cell.length_c   1.000
_cell.angle_alpha   90.00
_cell.angle_beta   90.00
_cell.angle_gamma   90.00
#
_symmetry.space_group_name_H-M   'P 1'
#
loop_
_entity.id
_entity.type
_entity.pdbx_description
1 polymer ?
#
loop_
_entity_poly.entity_id
_entity_poly.type
_entity_poly.pdbx_seq_one_letter_code
_entity_poly.pdbx_strand_id
1 'polypeptide(L)'
;MIDAGRLPPLGPAAMFMQGSKRMPGTAITKSVVANEPGGRKREEIFVDIIEKISITFSSSGYILTSEIDGTIQMKSYLTGNPEIRLALNEDLGIGRAGGRSAYDYGGSAGSGAVVLDDCNFHESVQLDSFDVDRTLTLVPPDGEFPVMNYRITQEFKPPFRINTLIEEAGSLKAEVILKIRAEFPSDITANTILVQMPLPTYTSRVSFELEPGTVGQTTDFKESNKRLEWSLKKVVGGSDHTLRAKLTFSQESHGNITKEAGPVSMTFTIPMYNPSRLQVKYLQIAKKSKTYNPYRWVRYVTQANSYVARI
;
A
#
# COMPACT_ATOMS: atom_id res chain seq x y z
N MET A 1 -45.33 21.93 4.49
CA MET A 1 -44.47 21.26 5.48
C MET A 1 -44.40 19.79 5.10
N ILE A 2 -43.26 19.37 4.56
CA ILE A 2 -42.91 17.96 4.35
C ILE A 2 -41.40 17.86 4.61
N ASP A 3 -41.07 16.79 5.32
CA ASP A 3 -39.98 16.67 6.28
C ASP A 3 -38.61 16.50 5.60
N ALA A 4 -37.64 17.32 6.02
CA ALA A 4 -36.24 17.23 5.61
C ALA A 4 -35.48 16.46 6.68
N GLY A 5 -35.48 15.13 6.58
CA GLY A 5 -34.85 14.27 7.59
C GLY A 5 -34.43 12.91 7.07
N ARG A 6 -33.11 12.66 7.12
CA ARG A 6 -32.42 11.36 7.07
C ARG A 6 -32.22 10.70 5.70
N LEU A 7 -31.16 11.14 5.01
CA LEU A 7 -30.37 10.24 4.16
C LEU A 7 -29.26 9.59 5.03
N PRO A 8 -29.06 8.26 4.97
CA PRO A 8 -28.00 7.60 5.71
C PRO A 8 -26.61 7.91 5.10
N PRO A 9 -25.53 7.91 5.88
CA PRO A 9 -24.19 8.12 5.36
C PRO A 9 -23.80 6.92 4.46
N LEU A 10 -23.56 7.20 3.18
CA LEU A 10 -23.15 6.21 2.20
C LEU A 10 -21.66 5.90 2.41
N GLY A 11 -21.36 4.71 2.94
CA GLY A 11 -20.00 4.19 3.01
C GLY A 11 -19.41 3.93 1.61
N PRO A 12 -18.08 3.75 1.50
CA PRO A 12 -17.35 3.62 0.23
C PRO A 12 -17.79 2.46 -0.68
N ALA A 13 -18.67 1.56 -0.21
CA ALA A 13 -19.21 0.44 -0.97
C ALA A 13 -20.59 0.70 -1.62
N ALA A 14 -21.25 1.84 -1.38
CA ALA A 14 -22.68 1.99 -1.71
C ALA A 14 -22.99 2.46 -3.14
N MET A 15 -22.00 2.83 -3.96
CA MET A 15 -22.24 3.34 -5.33
C MET A 15 -22.13 2.27 -6.43
N PHE A 16 -21.89 1.00 -6.10
CA PHE A 16 -21.59 -0.04 -7.09
C PHE A 16 -22.58 -1.21 -7.05
N MET A 17 -23.87 -0.91 -7.23
CA MET A 17 -24.89 -1.94 -7.44
C MET A 17 -25.27 -2.06 -8.94
N GLN A 18 -24.38 -2.67 -9.72
CA GLN A 18 -24.77 -3.54 -10.84
C GLN A 18 -23.57 -4.40 -11.29
N GLY A 19 -23.65 -5.72 -11.03
CA GLY A 19 -22.77 -6.72 -11.64
C GLY A 19 -21.39 -6.90 -11.00
N SER A 20 -21.33 -7.40 -9.77
CA SER A 20 -20.08 -7.73 -9.08
C SER A 20 -19.37 -8.93 -9.74
N LYS A 21 -18.46 -8.68 -10.68
CA LYS A 21 -17.27 -9.51 -10.89
C LYS A 21 -16.10 -8.81 -10.21
N ARG A 22 -15.87 -9.12 -8.93
CA ARG A 22 -14.63 -8.74 -8.24
C ARG A 22 -13.47 -9.46 -8.92
N MET A 23 -12.50 -8.71 -9.45
CA MET A 23 -11.26 -9.32 -9.90
C MET A 23 -10.51 -9.92 -8.70
N PRO A 24 -9.95 -11.14 -8.81
CA PRO A 24 -9.14 -11.71 -7.74
C PRO A 24 -7.89 -10.86 -7.51
N GLY A 25 -7.54 -10.64 -6.24
CA GLY A 25 -6.39 -9.81 -5.81
C GLY A 25 -5.00 -10.32 -6.23
N THR A 26 -4.94 -11.35 -7.06
CA THR A 26 -3.73 -11.88 -7.73
C THR A 26 -3.53 -11.31 -9.14
N ALA A 27 -4.42 -10.45 -9.65
CA ALA A 27 -4.22 -9.75 -10.93
C ALA A 27 -3.24 -8.57 -10.78
N ILE A 28 -2.05 -8.85 -10.30
CA ILE A 28 -0.89 -8.00 -10.51
C ILE A 28 -0.49 -8.26 -11.97
N THR A 29 -0.63 -7.22 -12.81
CA THR A 29 -0.12 -7.11 -14.20
C THR A 29 -0.73 -7.91 -15.36
N LYS A 30 -1.90 -8.57 -15.26
CA LYS A 30 -2.55 -9.14 -16.46
C LYS A 30 -3.84 -8.42 -16.86
N SER A 31 -3.79 -7.84 -18.06
CA SER A 31 -4.93 -7.30 -18.80
C SER A 31 -6.05 -8.34 -18.84
N VAL A 32 -7.22 -8.04 -18.27
CA VAL A 32 -8.43 -8.86 -18.50
C VAL A 32 -9.01 -8.46 -19.84
N VAL A 33 -8.30 -8.81 -20.91
CA VAL A 33 -8.89 -8.80 -22.26
C VAL A 33 -9.59 -10.14 -22.42
N ALA A 34 -10.82 -10.24 -21.93
CA ALA A 34 -11.77 -11.10 -22.61
C ALA A 34 -12.21 -10.30 -23.83
N ASN A 35 -11.69 -10.65 -25.02
CA ASN A 35 -12.38 -10.28 -26.25
C ASN A 35 -13.81 -10.83 -26.10
N GLU A 36 -14.82 -9.96 -26.18
CA GLU A 36 -16.18 -10.45 -26.29
C GLU A 36 -16.26 -11.35 -27.53
N PRO A 37 -16.98 -12.49 -27.47
CA PRO A 37 -17.23 -13.32 -28.64
C PRO A 37 -18.06 -12.50 -29.64
N GLY A 38 -17.36 -11.80 -30.53
CA GLY A 38 -17.95 -10.79 -31.43
C GLY A 38 -16.97 -9.76 -31.99
N GLY A 39 -15.72 -9.71 -31.53
CA GLY A 39 -14.67 -8.87 -32.13
C GLY A 39 -14.81 -7.36 -31.88
N ARG A 40 -15.78 -6.93 -31.05
CA ARG A 40 -15.86 -5.55 -30.57
C ARG A 40 -14.78 -5.31 -29.52
N LYS A 41 -13.95 -4.28 -29.76
CA LYS A 41 -13.04 -3.76 -28.74
C LYS A 41 -13.87 -3.27 -27.55
N ARG A 42 -13.58 -3.82 -26.37
CA ARG A 42 -14.24 -3.45 -25.12
C ARG A 42 -13.70 -2.08 -24.70
N GLU A 43 -14.61 -1.12 -24.53
CA GLU A 43 -14.27 0.23 -24.09
C GLU A 43 -14.12 0.24 -22.57
N GLU A 44 -12.89 0.35 -22.09
CA GLU A 44 -12.58 0.35 -20.65
C GLU A 44 -11.52 1.38 -20.30
N ILE A 45 -11.59 1.87 -19.06
CA ILE A 45 -10.57 2.71 -18.46
C ILE A 45 -10.23 2.22 -17.06
N PHE A 46 -8.94 2.25 -16.73
CA PHE A 46 -8.41 1.89 -15.42
C PHE A 46 -7.69 3.09 -14.81
N VAL A 47 -7.91 3.34 -13.53
CA VAL A 47 -7.21 4.33 -12.72
C VAL A 47 -6.66 3.64 -11.48
N ASP A 48 -5.34 3.62 -11.37
CA ASP A 48 -4.63 2.92 -10.33
C ASP A 48 -3.90 3.94 -9.47
N ILE A 49 -4.16 3.90 -8.17
CA ILE A 49 -3.46 4.71 -7.19
C ILE A 49 -2.44 3.78 -6.55
N ILE A 50 -1.17 3.96 -6.92
CA ILE A 50 -0.07 3.10 -6.51
C ILE A 50 0.79 3.87 -5.52
N GLU A 51 0.84 3.40 -4.29
CA GLU A 51 1.62 4.02 -3.22
C GLU A 51 2.77 3.10 -2.80
N LYS A 52 3.99 3.58 -2.96
CA LYS A 52 5.19 2.93 -2.51
C LYS A 52 5.63 3.56 -1.20
N ILE A 53 5.69 2.76 -0.14
CA ILE A 53 5.99 3.28 1.19
C ILE A 53 7.40 2.96 1.64
N SER A 54 8.05 3.96 2.22
CA SER A 54 9.38 3.86 2.82
C SER A 54 9.26 4.20 4.31
N ILE A 55 9.55 3.24 5.19
CA ILE A 55 9.51 3.43 6.64
C ILE A 55 10.73 2.80 7.29
N THR A 56 11.37 3.54 8.21
CA THR A 56 12.36 3.00 9.14
C THR A 56 11.83 3.07 10.57
N PHE A 57 11.78 1.93 11.26
CA PHE A 57 11.49 1.86 12.68
C PHE A 57 12.78 1.82 13.50
N SER A 58 12.75 2.43 14.67
CA SER A 58 13.73 2.21 15.75
C SER A 58 13.54 0.83 16.38
N SER A 59 14.51 0.40 17.21
CA SER A 59 14.46 -0.86 17.95
C SER A 59 13.32 -0.93 18.97
N SER A 60 12.82 0.21 19.46
CA SER A 60 11.64 0.29 20.31
C SER A 60 10.32 0.42 19.53
N GLY A 61 10.35 0.38 18.20
CA GLY A 61 9.16 0.42 17.34
C GLY A 61 8.64 1.82 16.99
N TYR A 62 9.31 2.89 17.41
CA TYR A 62 8.99 4.25 16.95
C TYR A 62 9.39 4.43 15.49
N ILE A 63 8.60 5.21 14.75
CA ILE A 63 8.90 5.60 13.36
C ILE A 63 10.01 6.64 13.40
N LEU A 64 11.11 6.39 12.69
CA LEU A 64 12.23 7.33 12.53
C LEU A 64 12.10 8.12 11.22
N THR A 65 11.69 7.45 10.15
CA THR A 65 11.40 8.06 8.85
C THR A 65 10.15 7.40 8.27
N SER A 66 9.33 8.18 7.59
CA SER A 66 8.15 7.71 6.86
C SER A 66 7.93 8.57 5.62
N GLU A 67 7.78 7.93 4.47
CA GLU A 67 7.53 8.58 3.20
C GLU A 67 6.63 7.71 2.33
N ILE A 68 5.78 8.35 1.54
CA ILE A 68 4.96 7.75 0.50
C ILE A 68 5.33 8.39 -0.82
N ASP A 69 5.79 7.57 -1.76
CA ASP A 69 5.91 7.92 -3.17
C ASP A 69 4.68 7.36 -3.91
N GLY A 70 3.81 8.25 -4.36
CA GLY A 70 2.55 7.89 -4.99
C GLY A 70 2.50 8.22 -6.48
N THR A 71 1.81 7.37 -7.23
CA THR A 71 1.50 7.60 -8.65
C THR A 71 0.04 7.27 -8.92
N ILE A 72 -0.67 8.20 -9.56
CA ILE A 72 -1.94 7.92 -10.22
C ILE A 72 -1.63 7.50 -11.65
N GLN A 73 -1.85 6.22 -11.95
CA GLN A 73 -1.63 5.64 -13.26
C GLN A 73 -2.96 5.43 -13.98
N MET A 74 -3.04 5.82 -15.24
CA MET A 74 -4.25 5.65 -16.06
C MET A 74 -3.95 4.74 -17.22
N LYS A 75 -4.91 3.86 -17.53
CA LYS A 75 -4.90 3.02 -18.72
C LYS A 75 -6.19 3.20 -19.49
N SER A 76 -6.11 3.79 -20.67
CA SER A 76 -7.27 4.09 -21.52
C SER A 76 -7.33 3.18 -22.74
N TYR A 77 -8.48 2.55 -22.94
CA TYR A 77 -8.83 1.80 -24.16
C TYR A 77 -10.10 2.38 -24.81
N LEU A 78 -10.28 3.69 -24.70
CA LEU A 78 -11.47 4.39 -25.16
C LEU A 78 -11.29 4.85 -26.61
N THR A 79 -12.23 4.52 -27.49
CA THR A 79 -12.17 4.95 -28.89
C THR A 79 -12.35 6.47 -29.01
N GLY A 80 -11.41 7.10 -29.71
CA GLY A 80 -11.44 8.53 -30.04
C GLY A 80 -10.93 9.43 -28.93
N ASN A 81 -10.27 8.87 -27.92
CA ASN A 81 -9.60 9.60 -26.82
C ASN A 81 -10.46 10.74 -26.27
N PRO A 82 -11.65 10.41 -25.72
CA PRO A 82 -12.51 11.43 -25.14
C PRO A 82 -11.81 12.12 -23.96
N GLU A 83 -12.17 13.38 -23.72
CA GLU A 83 -11.76 14.09 -22.50
C GLU A 83 -12.26 13.35 -21.26
N ILE A 84 -11.39 13.30 -20.24
CA ILE A 84 -11.62 12.67 -18.96
C ILE A 84 -11.51 13.74 -17.87
N ARG A 85 -12.39 13.64 -16.88
CA ARG A 85 -12.31 14.41 -15.63
C ARG A 85 -12.17 13.45 -14.47
N LEU A 86 -11.07 13.59 -13.74
CA LEU A 86 -10.74 12.78 -12.57
C LEU A 86 -10.70 13.69 -11.35
N ALA A 87 -11.70 13.57 -10.47
CA ALA A 87 -11.72 14.33 -9.23
C ALA A 87 -11.10 13.56 -8.07
N LEU A 88 -10.24 14.26 -7.33
CA LEU A 88 -9.60 13.78 -6.12
C LEU A 88 -10.34 14.31 -4.87
N ASN A 89 -9.76 14.16 -3.69
CA ASN A 89 -10.29 14.74 -2.47
C ASN A 89 -10.44 16.27 -2.61
N GLU A 90 -11.60 16.82 -2.23
CA GLU A 90 -11.84 18.27 -2.24
C GLU A 90 -10.88 19.03 -1.30
N ASP A 91 -10.51 18.39 -0.19
CA ASP A 91 -9.61 18.92 0.83
C ASP A 91 -8.13 18.57 0.59
N LEU A 92 -7.77 18.15 -0.63
CA LEU A 92 -6.38 17.88 -1.00
C LEU A 92 -5.56 19.17 -0.92
N GLY A 93 -4.55 19.18 -0.04
CA GLY A 93 -3.53 20.22 0.04
C GLY A 93 -2.25 19.81 -0.70
N ILE A 94 -1.55 20.77 -1.31
CA ILE A 94 -0.20 20.57 -1.85
C ILE A 94 0.74 21.61 -1.25
N GLY A 95 1.92 21.17 -0.84
CA GLY A 95 2.92 22.00 -0.20
C GLY A 95 2.65 22.21 1.28
N ARG A 96 3.73 22.52 2.01
CA ARG A 96 3.66 22.94 3.42
C ARG A 96 3.21 24.39 3.60
N ALA A 97 2.83 25.08 2.51
CA ALA A 97 2.47 26.49 2.49
C ALA A 97 0.96 26.65 2.21
N GLY A 98 0.17 26.42 3.26
CA GLY A 98 -1.27 26.64 3.25
C GLY A 98 -1.81 27.10 4.59
N GLY A 99 -1.10 28.02 5.26
CA GLY A 99 -1.69 29.01 6.20
C GLY A 99 -2.64 28.54 7.30
N ARG A 100 -2.72 27.25 7.64
CA ARG A 100 -3.38 26.77 8.87
C ARG A 100 -2.30 26.61 9.91
N SER A 101 -2.17 27.65 10.73
CA SER A 101 -1.29 27.73 11.88
C SER A 101 -1.26 26.41 12.65
N ALA A 102 -0.05 26.01 13.06
CA ALA A 102 0.22 24.93 14.00
C ALA A 102 -0.32 25.19 15.44
N TYR A 103 -1.34 26.04 15.57
CA TYR A 103 -1.95 26.50 16.82
C TYR A 103 -3.46 26.23 16.93
N ASP A 104 -4.09 25.51 15.98
CA ASP A 104 -5.44 24.95 16.19
C ASP A 104 -5.36 23.64 17.00
N TYR A 105 -4.89 23.77 18.25
CA TYR A 105 -5.12 22.79 19.31
C TYR A 105 -6.55 22.99 19.83
N GLY A 106 -7.54 22.63 19.01
CA GLY A 106 -8.92 23.01 19.28
C GLY A 106 -9.98 22.32 18.43
N GLY A 107 -9.82 21.03 18.13
CA GLY A 107 -10.92 20.28 17.50
C GLY A 107 -10.53 18.96 16.90
N SER A 108 -10.64 17.89 17.69
CA SER A 108 -10.77 16.49 17.24
C SER A 108 -9.66 15.92 16.33
N ALA A 109 -9.00 14.88 16.80
CA ALA A 109 -8.10 14.02 16.04
C ALA A 109 -8.82 13.27 14.88
N GLY A 110 -9.30 14.00 13.85
CA GLY A 110 -10.19 13.46 12.83
C GLY A 110 -10.42 14.27 11.56
N SER A 111 -9.68 15.35 11.27
CA SER A 111 -9.80 15.99 9.95
C SER A 111 -8.98 15.21 8.92
N GLY A 112 -9.67 14.40 8.12
CA GLY A 112 -9.12 13.50 7.10
C GLY A 112 -8.58 14.17 5.83
N ALA A 113 -8.07 15.39 5.94
CA ALA A 113 -7.49 16.12 4.82
C ALA A 113 -6.17 15.48 4.39
N VAL A 114 -6.04 15.24 3.09
CA VAL A 114 -4.84 14.67 2.48
C VAL A 114 -3.91 15.82 2.12
N VAL A 115 -2.67 15.80 2.62
CA VAL A 115 -1.68 16.85 2.33
C VAL A 115 -0.47 16.23 1.65
N LEU A 116 -0.21 16.66 0.42
CA LEU A 116 0.95 16.29 -0.38
C LEU A 116 2.08 17.29 -0.13
N ASP A 117 3.33 16.84 -0.05
CA ASP A 117 4.46 17.77 -0.01
C ASP A 117 4.65 18.44 -1.37
N ASP A 118 4.64 17.64 -2.43
CA ASP A 118 4.76 18.08 -3.82
C ASP A 118 4.09 17.06 -4.76
N CYS A 119 3.80 17.52 -5.97
CA CYS A 119 3.30 16.68 -7.04
C CYS A 119 3.71 17.21 -8.40
N ASN A 120 3.76 16.32 -9.39
CA ASN A 120 3.89 16.65 -10.80
C ASN A 120 2.78 15.98 -11.60
N PHE A 121 2.44 16.58 -12.73
CA PHE A 121 1.39 16.13 -13.62
C PHE A 121 1.96 15.78 -14.98
N HIS A 122 1.31 14.86 -15.68
CA HIS A 122 1.57 14.61 -17.08
C HIS A 122 1.22 15.83 -17.93
N GLU A 123 1.92 16.02 -19.05
CA GLU A 123 1.73 17.16 -19.96
C GLU A 123 0.32 17.27 -20.55
N SER A 124 -0.43 16.17 -20.60
CA SER A 124 -1.81 16.14 -21.10
C SER A 124 -2.85 16.62 -20.08
N VAL A 125 -2.44 16.91 -18.84
CA VAL A 125 -3.33 17.31 -17.75
C VAL A 125 -3.49 18.83 -17.74
N GLN A 126 -4.74 19.28 -17.82
CA GLN A 126 -5.18 20.64 -17.64
C GLN A 126 -5.59 20.87 -16.19
N LEU A 127 -5.07 21.94 -15.59
CA LEU A 127 -5.21 22.23 -14.16
C LEU A 127 -6.23 23.34 -13.85
N ASP A 128 -6.96 23.84 -14.85
CA ASP A 128 -7.89 24.98 -14.70
C ASP A 128 -8.95 24.75 -13.60
N SER A 129 -9.40 23.51 -13.41
CA SER A 129 -10.36 23.13 -12.37
C SER A 129 -9.70 22.61 -11.10
N PHE A 130 -8.40 22.32 -11.13
CA PHE A 130 -7.70 21.67 -10.03
C PHE A 130 -7.65 22.55 -8.78
N ASP A 131 -7.50 23.88 -8.93
CA ASP A 131 -7.50 24.81 -7.80
C ASP A 131 -8.88 25.01 -7.15
N VAL A 132 -9.96 24.70 -7.88
CA VAL A 132 -11.34 24.91 -7.43
C VAL A 132 -11.89 23.66 -6.76
N ASP A 133 -11.82 22.52 -7.42
CA ASP A 133 -12.49 21.28 -6.99
C ASP A 133 -11.59 20.04 -7.06
N ARG A 134 -10.27 20.24 -7.23
CA ARG A 134 -9.28 19.16 -7.32
C ARG A 134 -9.58 18.16 -8.45
N THR A 135 -10.19 18.65 -9.53
CA THR A 135 -10.43 17.89 -10.75
C THR A 135 -9.29 18.06 -11.75
N LEU A 136 -8.72 16.93 -12.17
CA LEU A 136 -7.77 16.84 -13.29
C LEU A 136 -8.56 16.60 -14.57
N THR A 137 -8.39 17.48 -15.56
CA THR A 137 -8.99 17.31 -16.89
C THR A 137 -7.91 16.92 -17.89
N LEU A 138 -8.13 15.88 -18.70
CA LEU A 138 -7.13 15.42 -19.66
C LEU A 138 -7.74 14.68 -20.84
N VAL A 139 -7.05 14.71 -21.98
CA VAL A 139 -7.25 13.73 -23.05
C VAL A 139 -6.17 12.66 -22.87
N PRO A 140 -6.54 11.39 -22.60
CA PRO A 140 -5.55 10.36 -22.29
C PRO A 140 -4.75 9.99 -23.56
N PRO A 141 -3.42 9.86 -23.47
CA PRO A 141 -2.65 9.09 -24.43
C PRO A 141 -3.15 7.66 -24.54
N ASP A 142 -2.88 7.02 -25.68
CA ASP A 142 -3.19 5.60 -25.89
C ASP A 142 -2.32 4.74 -24.96
N GLY A 143 -2.95 3.79 -24.25
CA GLY A 143 -2.25 2.85 -23.39
C GLY A 143 -2.15 3.31 -21.95
N GLU A 144 -1.00 3.05 -21.31
CA GLU A 144 -0.75 3.22 -19.88
C GLU A 144 0.24 4.36 -19.65
N PHE A 145 -0.13 5.34 -18.82
CA PHE A 145 0.70 6.51 -18.52
C PHE A 145 0.44 7.02 -17.10
N PRO A 146 1.44 7.64 -16.44
CA PRO A 146 1.22 8.31 -15.16
C PRO A 146 0.46 9.61 -15.41
N VAL A 147 -0.65 9.84 -14.69
CA VAL A 147 -1.40 11.11 -14.71
C VAL A 147 -0.76 12.11 -13.76
N MET A 148 -0.37 11.64 -12.57
CA MET A 148 0.15 12.46 -11.49
C MET A 148 1.11 11.62 -10.65
N ASN A 149 2.25 12.18 -10.28
CA ASN A 149 3.09 11.64 -9.21
C ASN A 149 3.06 12.60 -8.02
N TYR A 150 3.12 12.08 -6.81
CA TYR A 150 3.07 12.86 -5.58
C TYR A 150 3.91 12.25 -4.48
N ARG A 151 4.26 13.07 -3.51
CA ARG A 151 5.08 12.67 -2.36
C ARG A 151 4.47 13.14 -1.05
N ILE A 152 4.54 12.29 -0.02
CA ILE A 152 4.04 12.60 1.33
C ILE A 152 5.08 12.16 2.36
N THR A 153 5.53 13.09 3.19
CA THR A 153 6.44 12.86 4.33
C THR A 153 5.77 13.05 5.68
N GLN A 154 4.49 13.46 5.69
CA GLN A 154 3.69 13.46 6.91
C GLN A 154 3.58 12.03 7.45
N GLU A 155 3.66 11.90 8.78
CA GLU A 155 3.47 10.60 9.43
C GLU A 155 2.09 10.03 9.12
N PHE A 156 2.07 8.75 8.74
CA PHE A 156 0.86 7.97 8.50
C PHE A 156 0.90 6.70 9.34
N LYS A 157 -0.26 6.07 9.55
CA LYS A 157 -0.34 4.79 10.26
C LYS A 157 0.31 3.69 9.40
N PRO A 158 1.43 3.07 9.82
CA PRO A 158 2.06 2.02 9.05
C PRO A 158 1.14 0.79 8.93
N PRO A 159 1.08 0.12 7.77
CA PRO A 159 0.21 -1.04 7.59
C PRO A 159 0.67 -2.28 8.36
N PHE A 160 1.93 -2.32 8.82
CA PHE A 160 2.46 -3.42 9.59
C PHE A 160 3.33 -2.94 10.75
N ARG A 161 3.19 -3.52 11.94
CA ARG A 161 4.20 -3.38 13.00
C ARG A 161 5.09 -4.62 12.99
N ILE A 162 6.39 -4.41 13.13
CA ILE A 162 7.39 -5.46 13.23
C ILE A 162 8.02 -5.34 14.62
N ASN A 163 8.02 -6.43 15.37
CA ASN A 163 8.73 -6.55 16.63
C ASN A 163 9.71 -7.72 16.52
N THR A 164 10.92 -7.51 17.02
CA THR A 164 12.00 -8.50 16.98
C THR A 164 12.63 -8.59 18.35
N LEU A 165 12.74 -9.81 18.85
CA LEU A 165 13.44 -10.11 20.09
C LEU A 165 14.50 -11.16 19.80
N ILE A 166 15.70 -10.95 20.33
CA ILE A 166 16.80 -11.91 20.26
C ILE A 166 17.12 -12.32 21.70
N GLU A 167 17.05 -13.62 21.98
CA GLU A 167 17.35 -14.20 23.29
C GLU A 167 18.57 -15.13 23.16
N GLU A 168 19.56 -14.94 24.02
CA GLU A 168 20.72 -15.83 24.09
C GLU A 168 20.33 -17.15 24.78
N ALA A 169 20.71 -18.28 24.18
CA ALA A 169 20.34 -19.62 24.65
C ALA A 169 21.59 -20.50 24.88
N GLY A 170 22.67 -19.88 25.36
CA GLY A 170 24.00 -20.47 25.56
C GLY A 170 25.06 -19.91 24.60
N SER A 171 26.33 -20.31 24.75
CA SER A 171 27.44 -19.70 24.00
C SER A 171 27.39 -19.93 22.49
N LEU A 172 26.67 -20.95 22.02
CA LEU A 172 26.58 -21.37 20.61
C LEU A 172 25.15 -21.30 20.05
N LYS A 173 24.21 -20.71 20.79
CA LYS A 173 22.79 -20.72 20.42
C LYS A 173 22.11 -19.40 20.79
N ALA A 174 21.16 -19.00 19.96
CA ALA A 174 20.22 -17.93 20.26
C ALA A 174 18.86 -18.25 19.68
N GLU A 175 17.82 -17.58 20.17
CA GLU A 175 16.48 -17.62 19.58
C GLU A 175 16.10 -16.22 19.10
N VAL A 176 15.65 -16.14 17.85
CA VAL A 176 15.04 -14.92 17.29
C VAL A 176 13.53 -15.12 17.24
N ILE A 177 12.79 -14.18 17.82
CA ILE A 177 11.33 -14.15 17.78
C ILE A 177 10.92 -12.94 16.96
N LEU A 178 10.34 -13.20 15.78
CA LEU A 178 9.77 -12.19 14.89
C LEU A 178 8.27 -12.17 15.05
N LYS A 179 7.70 -11.00 15.33
CA LYS A 179 6.25 -10.78 15.38
C LYS A 179 5.86 -9.70 14.39
N ILE A 180 4.85 -9.98 13.58
CA ILE A 180 4.24 -8.99 12.68
C ILE A 180 2.76 -8.83 13.03
N ARG A 181 2.30 -7.58 13.07
CA ARG A 181 0.90 -7.19 13.30
C ARG A 181 0.40 -6.41 12.09
N ALA A 182 -0.69 -6.85 11.48
CA ALA A 182 -1.35 -6.14 10.39
C ALA A 182 -2.25 -5.02 10.92
N GLU A 183 -1.95 -3.77 10.59
CA GLU A 183 -2.56 -2.56 11.15
C GLU A 183 -3.60 -1.88 10.23
N PHE A 184 -4.13 -2.64 9.26
CA PHE A 184 -5.17 -2.23 8.32
C PHE A 184 -6.50 -2.99 8.56
N PRO A 185 -7.63 -2.53 8.00
CA PRO A 185 -8.95 -3.14 8.17
C PRO A 185 -9.01 -4.65 7.86
N SER A 186 -9.81 -5.39 8.62
CA SER A 186 -9.87 -6.86 8.56
C SER A 186 -10.55 -7.44 7.31
N ASP A 187 -11.24 -6.60 6.53
CA ASP A 187 -11.79 -6.95 5.22
C ASP A 187 -10.75 -6.86 4.08
N ILE A 188 -9.56 -6.32 4.37
CA ILE A 188 -8.44 -6.20 3.44
C ILE A 188 -7.43 -7.32 3.71
N THR A 189 -6.81 -7.83 2.65
CA THR A 189 -5.79 -8.88 2.71
C THR A 189 -4.55 -8.45 1.93
N ALA A 190 -3.40 -8.43 2.60
CA ALA A 190 -2.10 -8.27 1.98
C ALA A 190 -1.61 -9.58 1.36
N ASN A 191 -0.85 -9.47 0.29
CA ASN A 191 -0.30 -10.58 -0.49
C ASN A 191 1.22 -10.41 -0.65
N THR A 192 1.90 -11.53 -0.95
CA THR A 192 3.34 -11.54 -1.30
C THR A 192 4.19 -10.91 -0.19
N ILE A 193 3.98 -11.34 1.06
CA ILE A 193 4.75 -10.83 2.20
C ILE A 193 6.03 -11.64 2.32
N LEU A 194 7.16 -10.96 2.41
CA LEU A 194 8.46 -11.55 2.71
C LEU A 194 9.15 -10.71 3.79
N VAL A 195 9.41 -11.33 4.93
CA VAL A 195 10.22 -10.79 6.02
C VAL A 195 11.62 -11.38 5.92
N GLN A 196 12.64 -10.55 6.03
CA GLN A 196 14.03 -10.96 5.96
C GLN A 196 14.83 -10.35 7.10
N MET A 197 15.79 -11.10 7.62
CA MET A 197 16.68 -10.63 8.67
C MET A 197 18.10 -11.17 8.43
N PRO A 198 19.11 -10.29 8.26
CA PRO A 198 20.50 -10.72 8.30
C PRO A 198 20.87 -11.23 9.69
N LEU A 199 21.57 -12.34 9.74
CA LEU A 199 22.03 -13.01 10.95
C LEU A 199 23.56 -12.88 11.08
N PRO A 200 24.14 -13.12 12.27
CA PRO A 200 25.58 -13.14 12.44
C PRO A 200 26.27 -14.08 11.45
N THR A 201 27.45 -13.68 10.98
CA THR A 201 28.16 -14.38 9.88
C THR A 201 28.54 -15.81 10.22
N TYR A 202 28.70 -16.12 11.51
CA TYR A 202 28.98 -17.45 12.04
C TYR A 202 27.73 -18.31 12.30
N THR A 203 26.55 -17.89 11.86
CA THR A 203 25.34 -18.73 11.93
C THR A 203 25.52 -19.94 11.01
N SER A 204 25.51 -21.14 11.59
CA SER A 204 25.71 -22.40 10.86
C SER A 204 24.39 -23.08 10.52
N ARG A 205 23.38 -22.95 11.39
CA ARG A 205 22.06 -23.54 11.18
C ARG A 205 20.96 -22.69 11.80
N VAL A 206 19.78 -22.74 11.17
CA VAL A 206 18.56 -22.16 11.72
C VAL A 206 17.47 -23.22 11.71
N SER A 207 16.76 -23.36 12.82
CA SER A 207 15.56 -24.19 12.96
C SER A 207 14.36 -23.30 13.18
N PHE A 208 13.33 -23.46 12.37
CA PHE A 208 12.13 -22.61 12.38
C PHE A 208 10.95 -23.29 13.07
N GLU A 209 10.23 -22.53 13.87
CA GLU A 209 9.00 -22.95 14.53
C GLU A 209 7.90 -21.93 14.21
N LEU A 210 6.90 -22.37 13.46
CA LEU A 210 5.68 -21.61 13.14
C LEU A 210 4.56 -21.99 14.12
N GLU A 211 3.59 -21.09 14.27
CA GLU A 211 2.40 -21.36 15.09
C GLU A 211 1.59 -22.54 14.50
N PRO A 212 1.07 -23.47 15.34
CA PRO A 212 0.27 -24.60 14.88
C PRO A 212 -0.93 -24.17 14.03
N GLY A 213 -1.20 -24.91 12.94
CA GLY A 213 -2.32 -24.61 12.04
C GLY A 213 -2.06 -23.46 11.05
N THR A 214 -0.86 -22.89 11.03
CA THR A 214 -0.46 -21.89 10.05
C THR A 214 -0.47 -22.48 8.62
N VAL A 215 -1.21 -21.84 7.71
CA VAL A 215 -1.27 -22.24 6.30
C VAL A 215 -0.65 -21.16 5.42
N GLY A 216 0.14 -21.57 4.43
CA GLY A 216 0.68 -20.67 3.42
C GLY A 216 1.82 -19.77 3.90
N GLN A 217 2.45 -20.11 5.02
CA GLN A 217 3.72 -19.52 5.44
C GLN A 217 4.86 -20.50 5.18
N THR A 218 6.01 -19.98 4.78
CA THR A 218 7.24 -20.76 4.54
C THR A 218 8.44 -20.03 5.11
N THR A 219 9.43 -20.79 5.53
CA THR A 219 10.66 -20.27 6.14
C THR A 219 11.88 -20.85 5.44
N ASP A 220 12.94 -20.07 5.36
CA ASP A 220 14.19 -20.51 4.77
C ASP A 220 15.39 -19.81 5.44
N PHE A 221 16.54 -20.46 5.39
CA PHE A 221 17.82 -19.88 5.80
C PHE A 221 18.77 -19.90 4.61
N LYS A 222 19.03 -18.71 4.07
CA LYS A 222 19.97 -18.50 2.99
C LYS A 222 21.38 -18.48 3.57
N GLU A 223 22.03 -19.63 3.58
CA GLU A 223 23.36 -19.79 4.21
C GLU A 223 24.43 -18.91 3.56
N SER A 224 24.39 -18.73 2.23
CA SER A 224 25.40 -17.97 1.47
C SER A 224 25.49 -16.49 1.83
N ASN A 225 24.38 -15.90 2.29
CA ASN A 225 24.30 -14.50 2.70
C ASN A 225 23.85 -14.33 4.16
N LYS A 226 23.85 -15.45 4.92
CA LYS A 226 23.49 -15.53 6.35
C LYS A 226 22.18 -14.79 6.66
N ARG A 227 21.13 -15.14 5.93
CA ARG A 227 19.83 -14.44 6.00
C ARG A 227 18.70 -15.41 6.30
N LEU A 228 17.90 -15.06 7.29
CA LEU A 228 16.60 -15.67 7.54
C LEU A 228 15.56 -15.07 6.60
N GLU A 229 14.70 -15.91 6.03
CA GLU A 229 13.56 -15.51 5.22
C GLU A 229 12.26 -16.15 5.74
N TRP A 230 11.21 -15.35 5.85
CA TRP A 230 9.88 -15.76 6.25
C TRP A 230 8.86 -15.19 5.28
N SER A 231 8.25 -16.07 4.49
CA SER A 231 7.24 -15.68 3.50
C SER A 231 5.84 -16.02 4.00
N LEU A 232 4.90 -15.09 3.82
CA LEU A 232 3.47 -15.32 4.06
C LEU A 232 2.72 -15.02 2.76
N LYS A 233 1.99 -16.03 2.25
CA LYS A 233 1.23 -15.87 1.00
C LYS A 233 0.12 -14.82 1.13
N LYS A 234 -0.53 -14.77 2.29
CA LYS A 234 -1.64 -13.86 2.61
C LYS A 234 -1.60 -13.48 4.08
N VAL A 235 -1.92 -12.22 4.38
CA VAL A 235 -2.11 -11.70 5.74
C VAL A 235 -3.38 -10.85 5.77
N VAL A 236 -4.30 -11.17 6.68
CA VAL A 236 -5.57 -10.45 6.83
C VAL A 236 -5.36 -9.25 7.77
N GLY A 237 -6.06 -8.14 7.54
CA GLY A 237 -5.95 -6.99 8.43
C GLY A 237 -6.35 -7.31 9.87
N GLY A 238 -5.62 -6.76 10.84
CA GLY A 238 -5.85 -6.99 12.26
C GLY A 238 -5.32 -8.32 12.81
N SER A 239 -4.69 -9.17 11.99
CA SER A 239 -4.05 -10.41 12.48
C SER A 239 -2.63 -10.20 13.00
N ASP A 240 -2.21 -11.11 13.88
CA ASP A 240 -0.84 -11.27 14.34
C ASP A 240 -0.24 -12.54 13.76
N HIS A 241 1.06 -12.52 13.51
CA HIS A 241 1.82 -13.71 13.14
C HIS A 241 3.16 -13.72 13.88
N THR A 242 3.56 -14.89 14.37
CA THR A 242 4.83 -15.08 15.05
C THR A 242 5.67 -16.16 14.36
N LEU A 243 6.97 -15.88 14.18
CA LEU A 243 7.99 -16.87 13.82
C LEU A 243 9.04 -16.94 14.92
N ARG A 244 9.37 -18.16 15.35
CA ARG A 244 10.55 -18.44 16.18
C ARG A 244 11.63 -19.09 15.34
N ALA A 245 12.85 -18.60 15.44
CA ALA A 245 14.02 -19.12 14.73
C ALA A 245 15.15 -19.40 15.72
N LYS A 246 15.45 -20.67 15.93
CA LYS A 246 16.53 -21.14 16.79
C LYS A 246 17.82 -21.20 15.98
N LEU A 247 18.77 -20.37 16.36
CA LEU A 247 20.07 -20.23 15.73
C LEU A 247 21.08 -21.17 16.39
N THR A 248 21.91 -21.80 15.58
CA THR A 248 23.13 -22.49 16.01
C THR A 248 24.33 -21.81 15.37
N PHE A 249 25.37 -21.59 16.17
CA PHE A 249 26.60 -20.91 15.76
C PHE A 249 27.75 -21.89 15.56
N SER A 250 28.68 -21.58 14.64
CA SER A 250 29.89 -22.37 14.42
C SER A 250 31.01 -22.06 15.42
N GLN A 251 30.90 -20.95 16.14
CA GLN A 251 31.84 -20.48 17.15
C GLN A 251 31.08 -19.74 18.25
N GLU A 252 31.71 -19.56 19.41
CA GLU A 252 31.11 -18.78 20.50
C GLU A 252 30.93 -17.32 20.10
N SER A 253 29.81 -16.71 20.50
CA SER A 253 29.60 -15.28 20.30
C SER A 253 30.56 -14.50 21.21
N HIS A 254 31.44 -13.68 20.61
CA HIS A 254 32.35 -12.80 21.36
C HIS A 254 31.78 -11.39 21.58
N GLY A 255 30.53 -11.16 21.16
CA GLY A 255 29.90 -9.84 21.10
C GLY A 255 28.38 -9.90 21.28
N ASN A 256 27.75 -8.73 21.12
CA ASN A 256 26.31 -8.59 21.22
C ASN A 256 25.66 -9.02 19.90
N ILE A 257 24.90 -10.12 19.94
CA ILE A 257 24.25 -10.71 18.76
C ILE A 257 23.38 -9.71 18.01
N THR A 258 22.68 -8.82 18.71
CA THR A 258 21.84 -7.77 18.11
C THR A 258 22.65 -6.78 17.27
N LYS A 259 23.90 -6.48 17.66
CA LYS A 259 24.79 -5.60 16.87
C LYS A 259 25.35 -6.29 15.62
N GLU A 260 25.47 -7.60 15.66
CA GLU A 260 26.02 -8.40 14.57
C GLU A 260 24.94 -8.89 13.60
N ALA A 261 23.70 -9.01 14.08
CA ALA A 261 22.52 -9.16 13.26
C ALA A 261 22.16 -7.83 12.57
N GLY A 262 21.48 -7.94 11.43
CA GLY A 262 21.00 -6.78 10.67
C GLY A 262 19.57 -6.42 11.02
N PRO A 263 19.08 -5.25 10.58
CA PRO A 263 17.70 -4.87 10.76
C PRO A 263 16.77 -5.83 10.00
N VAL A 264 15.53 -5.93 10.47
CA VAL A 264 14.49 -6.72 9.79
C VAL A 264 13.90 -5.90 8.66
N SER A 265 13.94 -6.42 7.45
CA SER A 265 13.29 -5.81 6.29
C SER A 265 12.05 -6.59 5.88
N MET A 266 11.03 -5.90 5.37
CA MET A 266 9.81 -6.53 4.90
C MET A 266 9.38 -5.99 3.53
N THR A 267 8.96 -6.88 2.65
CA THR A 267 8.27 -6.53 1.40
C THR A 267 6.85 -7.07 1.42
N PHE A 268 5.92 -6.37 0.78
CA PHE A 268 4.50 -6.76 0.71
C PHE A 268 3.78 -5.98 -0.39
N THR A 269 2.58 -6.44 -0.73
CA THR A 269 1.60 -5.70 -1.55
C THR A 269 0.22 -5.78 -0.90
N ILE A 270 -0.43 -4.63 -0.70
CA ILE A 270 -1.80 -4.55 -0.15
C ILE A 270 -2.72 -3.98 -1.22
N PRO A 271 -3.53 -4.83 -1.89
CA PRO A 271 -4.55 -4.37 -2.82
C PRO A 271 -5.71 -3.71 -2.08
N MET A 272 -6.37 -2.76 -2.75
CA MET A 272 -7.52 -2.00 -2.27
C MET A 272 -7.28 -1.26 -0.95
N TYR A 273 -6.03 -0.85 -0.71
CA TYR A 273 -5.62 -0.08 0.45
C TYR A 273 -4.66 1.03 0.02
N ASN A 274 -4.79 2.20 0.65
CA ASN A 274 -3.89 3.33 0.47
C ASN A 274 -3.68 4.09 1.81
N PRO A 275 -2.46 4.18 2.34
CA PRO A 275 -2.17 4.86 3.59
C PRO A 275 -2.38 6.37 3.54
N SER A 276 -2.24 7.03 2.38
CA SER A 276 -2.41 8.48 2.25
C SER A 276 -3.86 8.96 2.42
N ARG A 277 -4.84 8.05 2.25
CA ARG A 277 -6.27 8.37 2.11
C ARG A 277 -6.62 9.22 0.88
N LEU A 278 -5.70 9.38 -0.07
CA LEU A 278 -6.03 9.92 -1.40
C LEU A 278 -7.09 9.04 -2.07
N GLN A 279 -8.13 9.65 -2.59
CA GLN A 279 -9.30 8.98 -3.15
C GLN A 279 -9.67 9.61 -4.48
N VAL A 280 -10.07 8.75 -5.41
CA VAL A 280 -10.80 9.16 -6.61
C VAL A 280 -12.27 9.30 -6.21
N LYS A 281 -12.78 10.54 -6.22
CA LYS A 281 -14.19 10.85 -5.92
C LYS A 281 -15.09 10.51 -7.10
N TYR A 282 -14.69 10.90 -8.31
CA TYR A 282 -15.38 10.50 -9.53
C TYR A 282 -14.45 10.43 -10.73
N LEU A 283 -14.88 9.65 -11.74
CA LEU A 283 -14.24 9.54 -13.05
C LEU A 283 -15.30 9.74 -14.13
N GLN A 284 -15.26 10.90 -14.77
CA GLN A 284 -16.19 11.25 -15.85
C GLN A 284 -15.49 11.17 -17.20
N ILE A 285 -16.22 10.70 -18.21
CA ILE A 285 -15.76 10.59 -19.59
C ILE A 285 -16.68 11.45 -20.44
N ALA A 286 -16.14 12.54 -20.98
CA ALA A 286 -16.89 13.53 -21.73
C ALA A 286 -17.07 13.10 -23.20
N LYS A 287 -17.90 12.07 -23.42
CA LYS A 287 -18.35 11.66 -24.76
C LYS A 287 -19.84 11.90 -24.90
N LYS A 288 -20.24 12.68 -25.91
CA LYS A 288 -21.62 13.18 -26.13
C LYS A 288 -22.64 12.13 -26.60
N SER A 289 -22.45 10.84 -26.30
CA SER A 289 -23.38 9.78 -26.71
C SER A 289 -24.11 9.18 -25.49
N LYS A 290 -25.45 9.23 -25.51
CA LYS A 290 -26.29 8.67 -24.43
C LYS A 290 -26.19 7.14 -24.29
N THR A 291 -25.72 6.45 -25.32
CA THR A 291 -25.53 4.98 -25.30
C THR A 291 -24.10 4.58 -24.97
N TYR A 292 -23.19 5.55 -24.80
CA TYR A 292 -21.79 5.28 -24.52
C TYR A 292 -21.56 5.16 -23.01
N ASN A 293 -21.41 3.93 -22.52
CA ASN A 293 -21.12 3.66 -21.12
C ASN A 293 -19.93 2.68 -20.99
N PRO A 294 -18.68 3.16 -21.07
CA PRO A 294 -17.50 2.33 -20.96
C PRO A 294 -17.33 1.80 -19.52
N TYR A 295 -16.62 0.69 -19.37
CA TYR A 295 -16.27 0.16 -18.05
C TYR A 295 -15.23 1.04 -17.38
N ARG A 296 -15.40 1.28 -16.08
CA ARG A 296 -14.52 2.11 -15.26
C ARG A 296 -14.00 1.29 -14.10
N TRP A 297 -12.69 1.28 -13.93
CA TRP A 297 -12.01 0.52 -12.89
C TRP A 297 -11.14 1.47 -12.08
N VAL A 298 -11.30 1.44 -10.76
CA VAL A 298 -10.41 2.17 -9.84
C VAL A 298 -9.85 1.15 -8.85
N ARG A 299 -8.52 1.13 -8.69
CA ARG A 299 -7.86 0.31 -7.68
C ARG A 299 -6.83 1.12 -6.91
N TYR A 300 -6.67 0.73 -5.65
CA TYR A 300 -5.64 1.26 -4.77
C TYR A 300 -4.65 0.13 -4.52
N VAL A 301 -3.36 0.41 -4.58
CA VAL A 301 -2.32 -0.60 -4.36
C VAL A 301 -1.22 0.02 -3.52
N THR A 302 -1.01 -0.52 -2.32
CA THR A 302 0.14 -0.15 -1.49
C THR A 302 1.24 -1.19 -1.63
N GLN A 303 2.49 -0.76 -1.82
CA GLN A 303 3.66 -1.61 -1.91
C GLN A 303 4.74 -1.12 -0.96
N ALA A 304 5.52 -2.04 -0.41
CA ALA A 304 6.76 -1.68 0.29
C ALA A 304 7.83 -1.27 -0.74
N ASN A 305 8.46 -0.11 -0.53
CA ASN A 305 9.70 0.27 -1.20
C ASN A 305 10.90 -0.07 -0.31
N SER A 306 10.95 0.55 0.88
CA SER A 306 11.95 0.27 1.92
C SER A 306 11.24 0.21 3.27
N TYR A 307 11.01 -0.97 3.81
CA TYR A 307 10.28 -1.15 5.08
C TYR A 307 11.16 -1.90 6.07
N VAL A 308 11.78 -1.16 6.99
CA VAL A 308 12.91 -1.66 7.79
C VAL A 308 12.67 -1.38 9.27
N ALA A 309 12.79 -2.39 10.12
CA ALA A 309 12.82 -2.26 11.57
C ALA A 309 14.23 -2.52 12.09
N ARG A 310 14.82 -1.52 12.74
CA ARG A 310 16.08 -1.68 13.47
C ARG A 310 15.86 -2.58 14.70
N ILE A 311 16.93 -3.21 15.14
CA ILE A 311 16.99 -4.09 16.31
C ILE A 311 17.92 -3.52 17.37
#